data_AF-A0A3S8ZNR9-F1
#
_entry.id   AF-A0A3S8ZNR9-F1
#
_cell.length_a   1.000
_cell.length_b   1.000
_cell.length_c   1.000
_cell.angle_alpha   90.00
_cell.angle_beta   90.00
_cell.angle_gamma   90.00
#
_symmetry.space_group_name_H-M   'P 1'
#
loop_
_entity.id
_entity.type
_entity.pdbx_description
1 polymer ?
#
loop_
_entity_poly.entity_id
_entity_poly.type
_entity_poly.pdbx_seq_one_letter_code
_entity_poly.pdbx_strand_id
1 'polypeptide(L)'
;MALNAAIEAARAGEQGRGFSVVADEVRKLAERTSQSTLEIATMVGQIQSGTREAIVQMESGVQQANASVVLANEAGTAIEDIRLGAEQVRSVVDSISSAIREQSMATTEIAKAVEQIAQRAEAEAQEIQLSARSAQDLQNLSARLHQSVQRFRL
;
A
#
# COMPACT_ATOMS: atom_id res chain seq x y z
N MET A 1 -38.91 37.80 56.99
CA MET A 1 -39.29 37.31 58.35
C MET A 1 -38.39 37.87 59.45
N ALA A 2 -37.05 37.86 59.33
CA ALA A 2 -36.14 38.43 60.34
C ALA A 2 -36.35 39.94 60.64
N LEU A 3 -36.71 40.74 59.62
CA LEU A 3 -37.01 42.17 59.78
C LEU A 3 -38.21 42.44 60.71
N ASN A 4 -39.29 41.65 60.61
CA ASN A 4 -40.47 41.80 61.46
C ASN A 4 -40.17 41.41 62.91
N ALA A 5 -39.28 40.41 63.12
CA ALA A 5 -38.86 40.00 64.46
C ALA A 5 -38.02 41.08 65.17
N ALA A 6 -37.17 41.81 64.43
CA ALA A 6 -36.42 42.95 64.97
C ALA A 6 -37.33 44.14 65.34
N ILE A 7 -38.39 44.38 64.56
CA ILE A 7 -39.39 45.42 64.83
C ILE A 7 -40.21 45.07 66.08
N GLU A 8 -40.69 43.83 66.22
CA GLU A 8 -41.42 43.38 67.41
C GLU A 8 -40.54 43.35 68.68
N ALA A 9 -39.25 43.02 68.55
CA ALA A 9 -38.29 43.05 69.66
C ALA A 9 -38.04 44.48 70.19
N ALA A 10 -37.96 45.48 69.30
CA ALA A 10 -37.86 46.89 69.69
C ALA A 10 -39.12 47.40 70.42
N ARG A 11 -40.28 46.82 70.10
CA ARG A 11 -41.59 47.15 70.69
C ARG A 11 -41.78 46.56 72.10
N ALA A 12 -41.03 45.52 72.47
CA ALA A 12 -41.15 44.77 73.73
C ALA A 12 -40.17 45.21 74.85
N GLY A 13 -39.29 46.20 74.62
CA GLY A 13 -38.38 46.73 75.64
C GLY A 13 -37.36 45.70 76.18
N GLU A 14 -37.09 45.70 77.50
CA GLU A 14 -36.12 44.79 78.16
C GLU A 14 -36.42 43.30 77.92
N GLN A 15 -37.69 42.92 77.78
CA GLN A 15 -38.11 41.53 77.49
C GLN A 15 -37.84 41.11 76.03
N GLY A 16 -37.59 42.06 75.12
CA GLY A 16 -37.32 41.83 73.70
C GLY A 16 -35.84 41.59 73.35
N ARG A 17 -34.90 41.78 74.29
CA ARG A 17 -33.46 41.66 74.02
C ARG A 17 -33.05 40.26 73.56
N GLY A 18 -33.65 39.21 74.14
CA GLY A 18 -33.43 37.82 73.71
C GLY A 18 -33.94 37.55 72.29
N PHE A 19 -35.11 38.10 71.94
CA PHE A 19 -35.67 38.00 70.59
C PHE A 19 -34.85 38.76 69.55
N SER A 20 -34.29 39.92 69.92
CA SER A 20 -33.41 40.70 69.03
C SER A 20 -32.13 39.94 68.69
N VAL A 21 -31.50 39.26 69.66
CA VAL A 21 -30.28 38.46 69.42
C VAL A 21 -30.57 37.26 68.54
N VAL A 22 -31.69 36.55 68.77
CA VAL A 22 -32.11 35.43 67.93
C VAL A 22 -32.43 35.90 66.51
N ALA A 23 -33.09 37.05 66.35
CA ALA A 23 -33.40 37.61 65.03
C ALA A 23 -32.14 37.98 64.23
N ASP A 24 -31.12 38.55 64.89
CA ASP A 24 -29.84 38.86 64.25
C ASP A 24 -29.05 37.59 63.88
N GLU A 25 -29.10 36.54 64.71
CA GLU A 25 -28.43 35.27 64.40
C GLU A 25 -29.13 34.53 63.24
N VAL A 26 -30.46 34.56 63.20
CA VAL A 26 -31.25 34.05 62.05
C VAL A 26 -30.95 34.84 60.78
N ARG A 27 -30.79 36.17 60.87
CA ARG A 27 -30.39 37.01 59.72
C ARG A 27 -29.00 36.65 59.21
N LYS A 28 -28.01 36.55 60.10
CA LYS A 28 -26.64 36.14 59.74
C LYS A 28 -26.60 34.73 59.14
N LEU A 29 -27.37 33.79 59.69
CA LEU A 29 -27.48 32.45 59.14
C LEU A 29 -28.12 32.48 57.75
N ALA A 30 -29.19 33.24 57.55
CA ALA A 30 -29.83 33.39 56.24
C ALA A 30 -28.90 34.04 55.21
N GLU A 31 -28.14 35.08 55.60
CA GLU A 31 -27.11 35.71 54.74
C GLU A 31 -26.02 34.69 54.35
N ARG A 32 -25.50 33.91 55.32
CA ARG A 32 -24.52 32.83 55.04
C ARG A 32 -25.08 31.75 54.14
N THR A 33 -26.31 31.29 54.40
CA THR A 33 -26.98 30.29 53.55
C THR A 33 -27.19 30.82 52.13
N SER A 34 -27.60 32.09 51.98
CA SER A 34 -27.75 32.73 50.67
C SER A 34 -26.42 32.81 49.92
N GLN A 35 -25.33 33.17 50.62
CA GLN A 35 -23.99 33.23 50.04
C GLN A 35 -23.52 31.84 49.56
N SER A 36 -23.64 30.81 50.41
CA SER A 36 -23.30 29.43 50.01
C SER A 36 -24.16 28.92 48.85
N THR A 37 -25.44 29.33 48.77
CA THR A 37 -26.32 28.96 47.65
C THR A 37 -25.83 29.59 46.33
N LEU A 38 -25.34 30.83 46.37
CA LEU A 38 -24.77 31.52 45.22
C LEU A 38 -23.47 30.86 44.74
N GLU A 39 -22.61 30.46 45.67
CA GLU A 39 -21.36 29.73 45.38
C GLU A 39 -21.66 28.37 44.74
N ILE A 40 -22.64 27.62 45.27
CA ILE A 40 -23.09 26.35 44.68
C ILE A 40 -23.65 26.58 43.27
N ALA A 41 -24.48 27.61 43.07
CA ALA A 41 -25.02 27.93 41.75
C ALA A 41 -23.90 28.22 40.73
N THR A 42 -22.86 28.93 41.17
CA THR A 42 -21.68 29.23 40.34
C THR A 42 -20.90 27.96 39.98
N MET A 43 -20.62 27.09 40.96
CA MET A 43 -19.96 25.81 40.73
C MET A 43 -20.76 24.91 39.78
N VAL A 44 -22.07 24.82 39.96
CA VAL A 44 -22.96 24.07 39.07
C VAL A 44 -22.91 24.64 37.65
N GLY A 45 -22.92 25.97 37.49
CA GLY A 45 -22.77 26.60 36.17
C GLY A 45 -21.45 26.25 35.49
N GLN A 46 -20.35 26.24 36.23
CA GLN A 46 -19.03 25.84 35.71
C GLN A 46 -19.01 24.36 35.29
N ILE A 47 -19.56 23.47 36.12
CA ILE A 47 -19.66 22.03 35.81
C ILE A 47 -20.51 21.82 34.55
N GLN A 48 -21.64 22.51 34.44
CA GLN A 48 -22.50 22.44 33.24
C GLN A 48 -21.77 22.92 31.99
N SER A 49 -21.00 24.01 32.09
CA SER A 49 -20.19 24.51 30.97
C SER A 49 -19.12 23.49 30.55
N GLY A 50 -18.34 22.97 31.51
CA GLY A 50 -17.32 21.97 31.22
C GLY A 50 -17.89 20.67 30.66
N THR A 51 -19.08 20.27 31.12
CA THR A 51 -19.79 19.09 30.58
C THR A 51 -20.19 19.30 29.12
N ARG A 52 -20.69 20.49 28.75
CA ARG A 52 -21.02 20.81 27.35
C ARG A 52 -19.77 20.83 26.47
N GLU A 53 -18.67 21.39 26.94
CA GLU A 53 -17.41 21.38 26.20
C GLU A 53 -16.90 19.95 25.99
N ALA A 54 -16.96 19.10 27.02
CA ALA A 54 -16.60 17.68 26.90
C ALA A 54 -17.47 16.94 25.87
N ILE A 55 -18.77 17.25 25.80
CA ILE A 55 -19.68 16.69 24.78
C ILE A 55 -19.22 17.10 23.37
N VAL A 56 -18.95 18.38 23.13
CA VAL A 56 -18.47 18.87 21.82
C VAL A 56 -17.15 18.20 21.42
N GLN A 57 -16.22 18.05 22.35
CA GLN A 57 -14.95 17.37 22.09
C GLN A 57 -15.14 15.88 21.78
N MET A 58 -16.05 15.20 22.50
CA MET A 58 -16.39 13.81 22.21
C MET A 58 -17.03 13.66 20.82
N GLU A 59 -17.95 14.55 20.44
CA GLU A 59 -18.56 14.53 19.10
C GLU A 59 -17.51 14.72 18.00
N SER A 60 -16.57 15.66 18.18
CA SER A 60 -15.43 15.84 17.27
C SER A 60 -14.54 14.58 17.22
N GLY A 61 -14.29 13.95 18.37
CA GLY A 61 -13.52 12.71 18.45
C GLY A 61 -14.17 11.56 17.67
N VAL A 62 -15.49 11.42 17.76
CA VAL A 62 -16.25 10.42 16.99
C VAL A 62 -16.14 10.70 15.48
N GLN A 63 -16.27 11.96 15.05
CA GLN A 63 -16.12 12.31 13.64
C GLN A 63 -14.72 11.97 13.11
N GLN A 64 -13.67 12.24 13.90
CA GLN A 64 -12.30 11.95 13.51
C GLN A 64 -12.00 10.45 13.49
N ALA A 65 -12.58 9.68 14.43
CA ALA A 65 -12.49 8.23 14.42
C ALA A 65 -13.16 7.63 13.17
N ASN A 66 -14.34 8.13 12.80
CA ASN A 66 -15.02 7.71 11.57
C ASN A 66 -14.20 8.02 10.31
N ALA A 67 -13.62 9.22 10.22
CA ALA A 67 -12.73 9.57 9.11
C ALA A 67 -11.49 8.66 9.05
N SER A 68 -10.93 8.32 10.20
CA SER A 68 -9.78 7.40 10.28
C SER A 68 -10.13 5.99 9.80
N VAL A 69 -11.33 5.51 10.09
CA VAL A 69 -11.81 4.20 9.59
C VAL A 69 -11.94 4.23 8.06
N VAL A 70 -12.45 5.32 7.48
CA VAL A 70 -12.54 5.47 6.01
C VAL A 70 -11.15 5.42 5.38
N LEU A 71 -10.20 6.21 5.89
CA LEU A 71 -8.82 6.21 5.39
C LEU A 71 -8.14 4.85 5.53
N ALA A 72 -8.39 4.13 6.63
CA ALA A 72 -7.85 2.79 6.82
C ALA A 72 -8.40 1.79 5.79
N ASN A 73 -9.68 1.90 5.42
CA ASN A 73 -10.28 1.08 4.37
C ASN A 73 -9.69 1.41 2.99
N GLU A 74 -9.53 2.70 2.66
CA GLU A 74 -8.90 3.14 1.41
C GLU A 74 -7.45 2.62 1.30
N ALA A 75 -6.68 2.71 2.39
CA ALA A 75 -5.34 2.14 2.46
C ALA A 75 -5.35 0.62 2.27
N GLY A 76 -6.35 -0.07 2.85
CA GLY A 76 -6.56 -1.51 2.64
C GLY A 76 -6.80 -1.87 1.18
N THR A 77 -7.65 -1.11 0.47
CA THR A 77 -7.88 -1.30 -0.97
C THR A 77 -6.61 -1.06 -1.79
N ALA A 78 -5.86 0.01 -1.50
CA ALA A 78 -4.62 0.29 -2.20
C ALA A 78 -3.56 -0.82 -2.02
N ILE A 79 -3.48 -1.40 -0.83
CA ILE A 79 -2.59 -2.55 -0.56
C ILE A 79 -3.02 -3.79 -1.36
N GLU A 80 -4.32 -4.03 -1.49
CA GLU A 80 -4.83 -5.15 -2.28
C GLU A 80 -4.54 -4.97 -3.78
N ASP A 81 -4.68 -3.76 -4.31
CA ASP A 81 -4.31 -3.43 -5.69
C ASP A 81 -2.81 -3.65 -5.94
N ILE A 82 -1.95 -3.24 -4.99
CA ILE A 82 -0.51 -3.50 -5.05
C ILE A 82 -0.23 -5.02 -5.06
N ARG A 83 -0.94 -5.79 -4.22
CA ARG A 83 -0.80 -7.25 -4.15
C ARG A 83 -1.13 -7.90 -5.51
N LEU A 84 -2.27 -7.53 -6.10
CA LEU A 84 -2.69 -8.03 -7.41
C LEU A 84 -1.70 -7.64 -8.52
N GLY A 85 -1.20 -6.40 -8.49
CA GLY A 85 -0.15 -5.95 -9.42
C GLY A 85 1.13 -6.78 -9.31
N ALA A 86 1.57 -7.09 -8.08
CA ALA A 86 2.74 -7.93 -7.85
C ALA A 86 2.54 -9.37 -8.36
N GLU A 87 1.33 -9.94 -8.20
CA GLU A 87 0.99 -11.26 -8.75
C GLU A 87 1.05 -11.27 -10.28
N GLN A 88 0.56 -10.22 -10.93
CA GLN A 88 0.65 -10.08 -12.38
C GLN A 88 2.10 -10.01 -12.86
N VAL A 89 2.94 -9.22 -12.19
CA VAL A 89 4.38 -9.13 -12.51
C VAL A 89 5.05 -10.49 -12.38
N ARG A 90 4.76 -11.23 -11.30
CA ARG A 90 5.27 -12.59 -11.10
C ARG A 90 4.88 -13.51 -12.26
N SER A 91 3.62 -13.49 -12.69
CA SER A 91 3.15 -14.32 -13.82
C SER A 91 3.90 -14.00 -15.12
N VAL A 92 4.18 -12.73 -15.38
CA VAL A 92 4.97 -12.30 -16.54
C VAL A 92 6.42 -12.80 -16.44
N VAL A 93 7.05 -12.70 -15.26
CA VAL A 93 8.41 -13.19 -15.03
C VAL A 93 8.51 -14.72 -15.25
N ASP A 94 7.51 -15.48 -14.80
CA ASP A 94 7.45 -16.93 -15.02
C ASP A 94 7.33 -17.27 -16.51
N SER A 95 6.55 -16.50 -17.26
CA SER A 95 6.39 -16.63 -18.71
C SER A 95 7.69 -16.31 -19.46
N ILE A 96 8.35 -15.21 -19.10
CA ILE A 96 9.67 -14.82 -19.65
C ILE A 96 10.70 -15.93 -19.38
N SER A 97 10.72 -16.46 -18.16
CA SER A 97 11.65 -17.52 -17.79
C SER A 97 11.44 -18.79 -18.62
N SER A 98 10.19 -19.13 -18.93
CA SER A 98 9.86 -20.24 -19.84
C SER A 98 10.32 -19.96 -21.27
N ALA A 99 10.05 -18.77 -21.80
CA ALA A 99 10.50 -18.37 -23.14
C ALA A 99 12.03 -18.39 -23.27
N ILE A 100 12.77 -17.97 -22.24
CA ILE A 100 14.24 -18.03 -22.21
C ILE A 100 14.73 -19.49 -22.27
N ARG A 101 14.07 -20.42 -21.58
CA ARG A 101 14.42 -21.85 -21.65
C ARG A 101 14.21 -22.41 -23.06
N GLU A 102 13.08 -22.10 -23.68
CA GLU A 102 12.79 -22.51 -25.06
C GLU A 102 13.80 -21.91 -26.05
N GLN A 103 14.12 -20.62 -25.91
CA GLN A 103 15.10 -19.94 -26.75
C GLN A 103 16.50 -20.54 -26.59
N SER A 104 16.89 -20.94 -25.37
CA SER A 104 18.16 -21.63 -25.12
C SER A 104 18.22 -22.97 -25.86
N MET A 105 17.14 -23.76 -25.81
CA MET A 105 17.05 -25.03 -26.54
C MET A 105 17.13 -24.82 -28.04
N ALA A 106 16.37 -23.86 -28.58
CA ALA A 106 16.41 -23.52 -30.01
C ALA A 106 17.81 -23.09 -30.45
N THR A 107 18.51 -22.30 -29.62
CA THR A 107 19.89 -21.86 -29.90
C THR A 107 20.85 -23.04 -29.95
N THR A 108 20.71 -24.03 -29.06
CA THR A 108 21.51 -25.26 -29.10
C THR A 108 21.27 -26.05 -30.39
N GLU A 109 20.02 -26.17 -30.84
CA GLU A 109 19.71 -26.86 -32.10
C GLU A 109 20.24 -26.11 -33.32
N ILE A 110 20.18 -24.78 -33.33
CA ILE A 110 20.80 -23.95 -34.38
C ILE A 110 22.31 -24.20 -34.42
N ALA A 111 22.98 -24.22 -33.28
CA ALA A 111 24.42 -24.47 -33.22
C ALA A 111 24.79 -25.84 -33.83
N LYS A 112 24.03 -26.89 -33.51
CA LYS A 112 24.21 -28.22 -34.12
C LYS A 112 23.97 -28.21 -35.62
N ALA A 113 22.93 -27.52 -36.09
CA ALA A 113 22.63 -27.41 -37.52
C ALA A 113 23.77 -26.71 -38.27
N VAL A 114 24.34 -25.65 -37.70
CA VAL A 114 25.50 -24.93 -38.27
C VAL A 114 26.72 -25.85 -38.34
N GLU A 115 26.99 -26.63 -37.29
CA GLU A 115 28.10 -27.60 -37.29
C GLU A 115 27.92 -28.67 -38.39
N GLN A 116 26.70 -29.20 -38.54
CA GLN A 116 26.39 -30.16 -39.60
C GLN A 116 26.55 -29.56 -41.01
N ILE A 117 26.16 -28.31 -41.21
CA ILE A 117 26.36 -27.60 -42.49
C ILE A 117 27.86 -27.47 -42.79
N ALA A 118 28.67 -27.09 -41.80
CA ALA A 118 30.11 -26.98 -41.98
C ALA A 118 30.75 -28.33 -42.36
N GLN A 119 30.37 -29.42 -41.68
CA GLN A 119 30.84 -30.77 -42.00
C GLN A 119 30.45 -31.21 -43.41
N ARG A 120 29.21 -30.91 -43.84
CA ARG A 120 28.74 -31.22 -45.20
C ARG A 120 29.49 -30.42 -46.26
N ALA A 121 29.72 -29.13 -46.03
CA ALA A 121 30.47 -28.29 -46.95
C ALA A 121 31.92 -28.79 -47.12
N GLU A 122 32.55 -29.29 -46.05
CA GLU A 122 33.88 -29.88 -46.13
C GLU A 122 33.89 -31.19 -46.93
N ALA A 123 32.92 -32.08 -46.70
CA ALA A 123 32.76 -33.31 -47.47
C ALA A 123 32.51 -33.03 -48.96
N GLU A 124 31.63 -32.07 -49.27
CA GLU A 124 31.32 -31.67 -50.65
C GLU A 124 32.56 -31.09 -51.36
N ALA A 125 33.38 -30.30 -50.67
CA ALA A 125 34.64 -29.83 -51.22
C ALA A 125 35.61 -30.97 -51.57
N GLN A 126 35.66 -32.04 -50.75
CA GLN A 126 36.45 -33.24 -51.05
C GLN A 126 35.90 -34.00 -52.26
N GLU A 127 34.58 -34.16 -52.38
CA GLU A 127 33.95 -34.81 -53.53
C GLU A 127 34.17 -34.05 -54.85
N ILE A 128 34.14 -32.71 -54.80
CA ILE A 128 34.45 -31.86 -55.95
C ILE A 128 35.90 -32.09 -56.40
N GLN A 129 36.86 -32.20 -55.47
CA GLN A 129 38.25 -32.51 -55.82
C GLN A 129 38.40 -33.88 -56.47
N LEU A 130 37.69 -34.89 -55.97
CA LEU A 130 37.66 -36.22 -56.58
C LEU A 130 37.07 -36.18 -57.99
N SER A 131 35.93 -35.50 -58.16
CA SER A 131 35.27 -35.34 -59.47
C SER A 131 36.16 -34.62 -60.49
N ALA A 132 36.87 -33.57 -60.07
CA ALA A 132 37.83 -32.86 -60.92
C ALA A 132 38.98 -33.77 -61.37
N ARG A 133 39.51 -34.63 -60.48
CA ARG A 133 40.54 -35.62 -60.84
C ARG A 133 40.01 -36.65 -61.85
N SER A 134 38.81 -37.20 -61.61
CA SER A 134 38.20 -38.15 -62.54
C SER A 134 37.92 -37.55 -63.91
N ALA A 135 37.48 -36.28 -63.96
CA ALA A 135 37.32 -35.56 -65.23
C ALA A 135 38.65 -35.41 -65.98
N GLN A 136 39.74 -35.11 -65.27
CA GLN A 136 41.09 -35.04 -65.84
C GLN A 136 41.55 -36.40 -66.39
N ASP A 137 41.30 -37.48 -65.66
CA ASP A 137 41.65 -38.83 -66.08
C ASP A 137 40.88 -39.26 -67.34
N LEU A 138 39.57 -38.95 -67.40
CA LEU A 138 38.76 -39.17 -68.60
C LEU A 138 39.26 -38.38 -69.80
N GLN A 139 39.66 -37.12 -69.61
CA GLN A 139 40.24 -36.30 -70.67
C GLN A 139 41.55 -36.91 -71.20
N ASN A 140 42.41 -37.37 -70.29
CA ASN A 140 43.67 -38.03 -70.65
C ASN A 140 43.43 -39.35 -71.41
N LEU A 141 42.47 -40.16 -70.98
CA LEU A 141 42.12 -41.41 -71.65
C LEU A 141 41.55 -41.16 -73.05
N SER A 142 40.65 -40.18 -73.18
CA SER A 142 40.07 -39.77 -74.47
C SER A 142 41.17 -39.33 -75.46
N ALA A 143 42.15 -38.53 -75.00
CA ALA A 143 43.28 -38.12 -75.82
C ALA A 143 44.12 -39.32 -76.31
N ARG A 144 44.38 -40.31 -75.44
CA ARG A 144 45.11 -41.55 -75.80
C ARG A 144 44.35 -42.42 -76.79
N LEU A 145 43.03 -42.53 -76.63
CA LEU A 145 42.17 -43.25 -77.58
C LEU A 145 42.19 -42.55 -78.94
N HIS A 146 42.07 -41.22 -78.98
CA HIS A 146 42.15 -40.46 -80.21
C HIS A 146 43.49 -40.67 -80.95
N GLN A 147 44.61 -40.62 -80.20
CA GLN A 147 45.94 -40.88 -80.76
C GLN A 147 46.08 -42.31 -81.30
N SER A 148 45.53 -43.31 -80.58
CA SER A 148 45.54 -44.70 -81.03
C SER A 148 44.77 -44.88 -82.34
N VAL A 149 43.58 -44.30 -82.45
CA VAL A 149 42.75 -44.36 -83.67
C VAL A 149 43.44 -43.67 -84.85
N GLN A 150 44.09 -42.52 -84.64
CA GLN A 150 44.86 -41.86 -85.70
C GLN A 150 46.00 -42.74 -86.24
N ARG A 151 46.64 -43.53 -85.38
CA ARG A 151 47.73 -44.45 -85.77
C ARG A 151 47.25 -45.60 -86.67
N PHE A 152 46.01 -46.05 -86.53
CA PHE A 152 45.41 -47.10 -87.36
C PHE A 152 44.80 -46.58 -88.67
N ARG A 153 44.82 -45.27 -88.91
CA ARG A 153 44.25 -44.63 -90.10
C ARG A 153 45.28 -44.36 -91.23
N LEU A 154 46.48 -44.96 -91.11
CA LEU A 154 47.49 -45.12 -92.16
C LEU A 154 47.28 -46.46 -92.88
#